data_AF-A0A8T4UFI9-F1
#
_entry.id   AF-A0A8T4UFI9-F1
#
_cell.length_a   1.000
_cell.length_b   1.000
_cell.length_c   1.000
_cell.angle_alpha   90.00
_cell.angle_beta   90.00
_cell.angle_gamma   90.00
#
_symmetry.space_group_name_H-M   'P 1'
#
loop_
_entity.id
_entity.type
_entity.pdbx_description
1 polymer ?
#
loop_
_entity_poly.entity_id
_entity_poly.type
_entity_poly.pdbx_seq_one_letter_code
_entity_poly.pdbx_strand_id
1 'polypeptide(L)'
;MADLFLIPVITIGIVLGLYELILIHRDENFRGSHWLGHGLHAITTMIIALFATMNTEYFLEVTGLLNSGIPFISNVLLVRIAIGLILNIKIHATSAIIKGRLFAGGLGGSMAEHWTHTTIVSALVVLAPYLWPFLAPFVPVYLGGTA
;
A
#
# COMPACT_ATOMS: atom_id res chain seq x y z
N MET A 1 5.15 -18.85 16.37
CA MET A 1 6.08 -18.21 15.42
C MET A 1 5.23 -17.70 14.29
N ALA A 2 5.29 -16.39 14.05
CA ALA A 2 4.63 -15.76 12.92
C ALA A 2 5.28 -16.21 11.60
N ASP A 3 4.47 -16.36 10.56
CA ASP A 3 4.92 -16.80 9.25
C ASP A 3 5.40 -15.61 8.39
N LEU A 4 6.37 -15.89 7.51
CA LEU A 4 6.81 -14.94 6.49
C LEU A 4 5.97 -15.11 5.22
N PHE A 5 5.12 -14.13 4.93
CA PHE A 5 4.27 -14.06 3.75
C PHE A 5 5.00 -13.33 2.60
N LEU A 6 5.50 -14.10 1.63
CA LEU A 6 6.09 -13.56 0.39
C LEU A 6 5.12 -13.62 -0.80
N ILE A 7 4.58 -14.80 -1.07
CA ILE A 7 3.68 -15.00 -2.22
C ILE A 7 2.38 -14.18 -2.08
N PRO A 8 1.70 -14.17 -0.92
CA PRO A 8 0.51 -13.33 -0.74
C PRO A 8 0.76 -11.84 -0.97
N VAL A 9 1.93 -11.34 -0.54
CA VAL A 9 2.35 -9.95 -0.73
C VAL A 9 2.44 -9.61 -2.20
N ILE A 10 3.07 -10.48 -3.00
CA ILE A 10 3.20 -10.29 -4.44
C ILE A 10 1.83 -10.37 -5.10
N THR A 11 1.01 -11.36 -4.75
CA THR A 11 -0.33 -11.56 -5.32
C THR A 11 -1.24 -10.35 -5.07
N ILE A 12 -1.37 -9.90 -3.81
CA ILE A 12 -2.17 -8.71 -3.48
C ILE A 12 -1.54 -7.45 -4.10
N GLY A 13 -0.21 -7.35 -4.07
CA GLY A 13 0.52 -6.20 -4.61
C GLY A 13 0.34 -6.01 -6.11
N ILE A 14 0.28 -7.10 -6.88
CA ILE A 14 -0.05 -7.03 -8.30
C ILE A 14 -1.50 -6.56 -8.50
N VAL A 15 -2.46 -7.11 -7.74
CA VAL A 15 -3.88 -6.75 -7.88
C VAL A 15 -4.11 -5.27 -7.56
N LEU A 16 -3.67 -4.81 -6.38
CA LEU A 16 -3.80 -3.41 -6.00
C LEU A 16 -2.96 -2.50 -6.90
N GLY A 17 -1.88 -3.03 -7.49
CA GLY A 17 -0.95 -2.27 -8.29
C GLY A 17 -1.47 -2.01 -9.69
N LEU A 18 -2.13 -3.01 -10.27
CA LEU A 18 -2.89 -2.84 -11.50
C LEU A 18 -4.05 -1.86 -11.30
N TYR A 19 -4.76 -1.96 -10.17
CA TYR A 19 -5.81 -0.99 -9.82
C TYR A 19 -5.26 0.45 -9.77
N GLU A 20 -4.15 0.68 -9.06
CA GLU A 20 -3.53 2.00 -8.96
C GLU A 20 -3.00 2.50 -10.31
N LEU A 21 -2.41 1.60 -11.12
CA LEU A 21 -1.93 1.92 -12.46
C LEU A 21 -3.07 2.41 -13.37
N ILE A 22 -4.24 1.78 -13.29
CA ILE A 22 -5.45 2.20 -14.04
C ILE A 22 -5.90 3.60 -13.60
N LEU A 23 -5.87 3.89 -12.30
CA LEU A 23 -6.25 5.20 -11.78
C LEU A 23 -5.27 6.30 -12.17
N ILE A 24 -3.97 6.05 -12.05
CA ILE A 24 -2.93 7.00 -12.47
C ILE A 24 -3.03 7.25 -13.98
N HIS A 25 -3.25 6.20 -14.77
CA HIS A 25 -3.45 6.31 -16.21
C HIS A 25 -4.67 7.16 -16.57
N ARG A 26 -5.77 7.03 -15.81
CA ARG A 26 -6.97 7.87 -15.98
C ARG A 26 -6.70 9.33 -15.58
N ASP A 27 -5.94 9.54 -14.51
CA ASP A 27 -5.73 10.85 -13.90
C ASP A 27 -4.66 11.69 -14.61
N GLU A 28 -3.74 11.06 -15.35
CA GLU A 28 -2.69 11.73 -16.11
C GLU A 28 -3.03 11.85 -17.61
N ASN A 29 -3.24 13.07 -18.09
CA ASN A 29 -3.44 13.33 -19.51
C ASN A 29 -2.18 12.96 -20.33
N PHE A 30 -2.35 12.08 -21.31
CA PHE A 30 -1.30 11.45 -22.15
C PHE A 30 -0.27 12.37 -22.84
N ARG A 31 -0.48 13.70 -22.88
CA ARG A 31 0.44 14.62 -23.55
C ARG A 31 1.65 14.92 -22.67
N GLY A 32 2.70 14.10 -22.81
CA GLY A 32 3.98 14.26 -22.11
C GLY A 32 4.00 13.71 -20.69
N SER A 33 3.02 12.89 -20.32
CA SER A 33 2.90 12.29 -18.99
C SER A 33 3.85 11.09 -18.82
N HIS A 34 4.56 11.05 -17.70
CA HIS A 34 5.36 9.91 -17.23
C HIS A 34 4.50 8.89 -16.44
N TRP A 35 3.21 8.75 -16.77
CA TRP A 35 2.23 7.94 -16.01
C TRP A 35 2.71 6.52 -15.74
N LEU A 36 3.36 5.88 -16.71
CA LEU A 36 3.85 4.51 -16.56
C LEU A 36 4.96 4.46 -15.50
N GLY A 37 5.86 5.44 -15.50
CA GLY A 37 6.90 5.57 -14.48
C GLY A 37 6.32 5.80 -13.09
N HIS A 38 5.29 6.65 -12.98
CA HIS A 38 4.60 6.90 -11.71
C HIS A 38 3.84 5.68 -11.22
N GLY A 39 3.14 4.99 -12.13
CA GLY A 39 2.46 3.75 -11.83
C GLY A 39 3.42 2.67 -11.34
N LEU A 40 4.55 2.45 -12.00
CA LEU A 40 5.57 1.50 -11.56
C LEU A 40 6.16 1.88 -10.19
N HIS A 41 6.38 3.18 -9.93
CA HIS A 41 6.83 3.66 -8.62
C HIS A 41 5.78 3.41 -7.52
N ALA A 42 4.49 3.65 -7.82
CA ALA A 42 3.38 3.40 -6.91
C ALA A 42 3.25 1.90 -6.59
N ILE A 43 3.29 1.04 -7.62
CA ILE A 43 3.29 -0.43 -7.48
C ILE A 43 4.43 -0.89 -6.58
N THR A 44 5.66 -0.42 -6.84
CA THR A 44 6.83 -0.81 -6.04
C THR A 44 6.69 -0.38 -4.58
N THR A 45 6.28 0.87 -4.34
CA THR A 45 6.08 1.42 -3.00
C THR A 45 5.02 0.61 -2.23
N MET A 46 3.93 0.25 -2.91
CA MET A 46 2.85 -0.50 -2.31
C MET A 46 3.22 -1.97 -2.05
N ILE A 47 4.01 -2.62 -2.91
CA ILE A 47 4.55 -3.96 -2.62
C ILE A 47 5.42 -3.93 -1.36
N ILE A 48 6.27 -2.90 -1.21
CA ILE A 48 7.09 -2.72 0.01
C ILE A 48 6.20 -2.52 1.25
N ALA A 49 5.15 -1.71 1.14
CA ALA A 49 4.21 -1.50 2.24
C ALA A 49 3.40 -2.77 2.59
N LEU A 50 2.97 -3.54 1.59
CA LEU A 50 2.33 -4.85 1.79
C LEU A 50 3.28 -5.84 2.46
N PHE A 51 4.54 -5.88 2.01
CA PHE A 51 5.56 -6.71 2.65
C PHE A 51 5.68 -6.35 4.14
N ALA A 52 5.81 -5.07 4.45
CA ALA A 52 5.94 -4.61 5.83
C ALA A 52 4.69 -4.89 6.68
N THR A 53 3.48 -4.68 6.14
CA THR A 53 2.21 -4.89 6.87
C THR A 53 1.88 -6.37 7.08
N MET A 54 2.02 -7.20 6.05
CA MET A 54 1.78 -8.65 6.14
C MET A 54 2.79 -9.36 7.05
N ASN A 55 4.03 -8.85 7.11
CA ASN A 55 5.10 -9.45 7.92
C ASN A 55 5.41 -8.67 9.20
N THR A 56 4.55 -7.75 9.62
CA THR A 56 4.78 -6.93 10.83
C THR A 56 5.02 -7.79 12.07
N GLU A 57 4.17 -8.80 12.28
CA GLU A 57 4.27 -9.67 13.46
C GLU A 57 5.56 -10.49 13.46
N TYR A 58 5.91 -11.10 12.32
CA TYR A 58 7.19 -11.78 12.11
C TYR A 58 8.38 -10.87 12.43
N PHE A 59 8.37 -9.64 11.92
CA PHE A 59 9.46 -8.70 12.16
C PHE A 59 9.58 -8.32 13.65
N LEU A 60 8.45 -8.03 14.31
CA LEU A 60 8.45 -7.68 15.73
C LEU A 60 8.86 -8.86 16.62
N GLU A 61 8.51 -10.10 16.24
CA GLU A 61 8.92 -11.32 16.96
C GLU A 61 10.43 -11.55 16.83
N VAL A 62 10.97 -11.54 15.61
CA VAL A 62 12.41 -11.77 15.34
C VAL A 62 13.31 -10.71 15.98
N THR A 63 12.85 -9.46 16.04
CA THR A 63 13.60 -8.37 16.67
C THR A 63 13.44 -8.28 18.19
N GLY A 64 12.55 -9.09 18.78
CA GLY A 64 12.19 -9.01 20.20
C GLY A 64 11.35 -7.78 20.57
N LEU A 65 11.00 -6.92 19.60
CA LEU A 65 10.22 -5.71 19.82
C LEU A 65 8.77 -6.00 20.20
N LEU A 66 8.24 -7.16 19.80
CA LEU A 66 6.89 -7.60 20.16
C LEU A 66 6.69 -7.65 21.69
N ASN A 67 7.72 -8.11 22.42
CA ASN A 67 7.68 -8.27 23.87
C ASN A 67 8.39 -7.14 24.64
N SER A 68 8.83 -6.09 23.94
CA SER A 68 9.58 -4.98 24.55
C SER A 68 8.74 -4.07 25.46
N GLY A 69 7.41 -4.14 25.37
CA GLY A 69 6.50 -3.31 26.15
C GLY A 69 6.41 -1.85 25.69
N ILE A 70 7.00 -1.50 24.55
CA ILE A 70 6.94 -0.14 23.99
C ILE A 70 5.54 0.08 23.37
N PRO A 71 4.70 0.98 23.90
CA PRO A 71 3.25 1.00 23.59
C PRO A 71 2.88 1.07 22.11
N PHE A 72 3.66 1.80 21.29
CA PHE A 72 3.38 2.00 19.86
C PHE A 72 4.08 0.99 18.95
N ILE A 73 5.19 0.40 19.42
CA ILE A 73 6.03 -0.50 18.60
C ILE A 73 5.60 -1.96 18.82
N SER A 74 5.28 -2.34 20.05
CA SER A 74 4.83 -3.68 20.40
C SER A 74 3.40 -3.99 19.91
N ASN A 75 2.66 -2.99 19.43
CA ASN A 75 1.31 -3.16 18.90
C ASN A 75 1.32 -3.33 17.37
N VAL A 76 1.13 -4.57 16.92
CA VAL A 76 1.12 -4.96 15.49
C VAL A 76 0.16 -4.10 14.66
N LEU A 77 -1.04 -3.82 15.16
CA LEU A 77 -2.04 -3.04 14.44
C LEU A 77 -1.60 -1.58 14.27
N LEU A 78 -1.04 -0.96 15.32
CA LEU A 78 -0.58 0.42 15.25
C LEU A 78 0.60 0.57 14.27
N VAL A 79 1.52 -0.39 14.25
CA VAL A 79 2.63 -0.41 13.28
C VAL A 79 2.09 -0.53 11.86
N ARG A 80 1.11 -1.42 11.61
CA ARG A 80 0.46 -1.56 10.30
C ARG A 80 -0.22 -0.26 9.87
N ILE A 81 -0.99 0.37 10.76
CA ILE A 81 -1.64 1.66 10.50
C ILE A 81 -0.61 2.73 10.16
N ALA A 82 0.49 2.81 10.91
CA ALA A 82 1.56 3.77 10.63
C ALA A 82 2.17 3.56 9.23
N ILE A 83 2.42 2.31 8.83
CA ILE A 83 2.89 1.97 7.46
C ILE A 83 1.85 2.41 6.42
N GLY A 84 0.57 2.13 6.64
CA GLY A 84 -0.52 2.56 5.75
C GLY A 84 -0.61 4.07 5.60
N LEU A 85 -0.44 4.82 6.69
CA LEU A 85 -0.41 6.29 6.65
C LEU A 85 0.79 6.81 5.86
N ILE A 86 1.98 6.22 6.06
CA ILE A 86 3.19 6.56 5.30
C ILE A 86 2.96 6.28 3.81
N LEU A 87 2.37 5.13 3.45
CA LEU A 87 2.03 4.79 2.08
C LEU A 87 1.08 5.82 1.46
N ASN A 88 0.00 6.18 2.17
CA ASN A 88 -0.97 7.16 1.70
C ASN A 88 -0.30 8.50 1.39
N ILE A 89 0.50 9.01 2.35
CA ILE A 89 1.25 10.25 2.18
C ILE A 89 2.22 10.14 1.00
N LYS A 90 2.94 9.02 0.84
CA LYS A 90 3.92 8.82 -0.22
C LYS A 90 3.27 8.84 -1.61
N ILE A 91 2.19 8.07 -1.80
CA ILE A 91 1.46 8.02 -3.08
C ILE A 91 0.86 9.40 -3.38
N HIS A 92 0.27 10.05 -2.37
CA HIS A 92 -0.31 11.37 -2.53
C HIS A 92 0.74 12.44 -2.87
N ALA A 93 1.86 12.47 -2.15
CA ALA A 93 2.94 13.43 -2.37
C ALA A 93 3.51 13.34 -3.80
N THR A 94 3.70 12.13 -4.32
CA THR A 94 4.11 11.91 -5.71
C THR A 94 3.10 12.54 -6.68
N SER A 95 1.79 12.39 -6.44
CA SER A 95 0.76 13.00 -7.27
C SER A 95 0.70 14.55 -7.17
N ALA A 96 1.01 15.12 -6.01
CA ALA A 96 0.88 16.55 -5.73
C ALA A 96 2.07 17.40 -6.23
N ILE A 97 3.30 16.87 -6.14
CA ILE A 97 4.52 17.52 -6.65
C ILE A 97 4.42 17.74 -8.16
N ILE A 98 3.88 16.75 -8.87
CA ILE A 98 3.83 16.71 -10.33
C ILE A 98 2.79 17.67 -10.90
N LYS A 99 1.71 17.94 -10.15
CA LYS A 99 0.68 18.93 -10.53
C LYS A 99 1.10 20.38 -10.26
N GLY A 100 2.33 20.65 -9.79
CA GLY A 100 2.82 21.99 -9.47
C GLY A 100 2.08 22.69 -8.31
N ARG A 101 1.16 21.98 -7.63
CA ARG A 101 0.26 22.52 -6.60
C ARG A 101 0.92 22.67 -5.23
N LEU A 102 2.10 22.07 -5.04
CA LEU A 102 2.84 22.23 -3.79
C LEU A 102 3.42 23.65 -3.62
N PHE A 103 3.54 24.40 -4.72
CA PHE A 103 4.07 25.78 -4.74
C PHE A 103 3.08 26.83 -5.30
N ALA A 104 2.05 26.41 -6.03
CA ALA A 104 0.95 27.28 -6.43
C ALA A 104 -0.25 26.99 -5.52
N GLY A 105 -0.53 27.89 -4.56
CA GLY A 105 -1.62 27.81 -3.58
C GLY A 105 -3.03 27.80 -4.18
N GLY A 106 -3.32 26.82 -5.03
CA GLY A 106 -4.57 26.63 -5.73
C GLY A 106 -5.37 25.50 -5.08
N LEU A 107 -6.33 25.87 -4.24
CA LEU A 107 -7.49 25.06 -3.82
C LEU A 107 -8.45 24.74 -4.99
N GLY A 108 -7.96 24.75 -6.24
CA GLY A 108 -8.76 24.68 -7.46
C GLY A 108 -8.57 23.36 -8.18
N GLY A 109 -9.35 22.34 -7.79
CA GLY A 109 -9.63 21.17 -8.61
C GLY A 109 -9.56 19.86 -7.82
N SER A 110 -10.73 19.29 -7.54
CA SER A 110 -10.96 17.91 -7.08
C SER A 110 -9.92 17.33 -6.10
N MET A 111 -9.61 18.06 -5.02
CA MET A 111 -8.71 17.55 -3.98
C MET A 111 -9.32 16.33 -3.24
N ALA A 112 -10.64 16.27 -3.08
CA ALA A 112 -11.30 15.18 -2.36
C ALA A 112 -11.29 13.83 -3.13
N GLU A 113 -11.46 13.87 -4.45
CA GLU A 113 -11.53 12.66 -5.29
C GLU A 113 -10.18 11.94 -5.37
N HIS A 114 -9.07 12.70 -5.38
CA HIS A 114 -7.72 12.12 -5.44
C HIS A 114 -7.22 11.54 -4.11
N TRP A 115 -7.73 11.98 -2.96
CA TRP A 115 -7.37 11.38 -1.67
C TRP A 115 -8.14 10.10 -1.37
N THR A 116 -9.33 9.96 -1.95
CA THR A 116 -10.23 8.85 -1.62
C THR A 116 -9.63 7.52 -2.10
N HIS A 117 -9.13 7.43 -3.33
CA HIS A 117 -8.54 6.19 -3.83
C HIS A 117 -7.24 5.81 -3.13
N THR A 118 -6.32 6.76 -2.89
CA THR A 118 -5.05 6.49 -2.17
C THR A 118 -5.32 6.07 -0.72
N THR A 119 -6.35 6.62 -0.09
CA THR A 119 -6.80 6.22 1.24
C THR A 119 -7.42 4.83 1.23
N ILE A 120 -8.24 4.49 0.23
CA ILE A 120 -8.80 3.13 0.07
C ILE A 120 -7.66 2.11 -0.13
N VAL A 121 -6.72 2.39 -1.04
CA VAL A 121 -5.56 1.50 -1.27
C VAL A 121 -4.75 1.33 0.01
N SER A 122 -4.49 2.40 0.74
CA SER A 122 -3.74 2.34 2.00
C SER A 122 -4.49 1.54 3.08
N ALA A 123 -5.82 1.70 3.18
CA ALA A 123 -6.64 0.91 4.08
C ALA A 123 -6.62 -0.58 3.69
N LEU A 124 -6.70 -0.90 2.40
CA LEU A 124 -6.59 -2.28 1.90
C LEU A 124 -5.22 -2.89 2.20
N VAL A 125 -4.13 -2.11 2.15
CA VAL A 125 -2.79 -2.58 2.55
C VAL A 125 -2.73 -2.88 4.04
N VAL A 126 -3.29 -2.02 4.90
CA VAL A 126 -3.38 -2.29 6.36
C VAL A 126 -4.23 -3.52 6.66
N LEU A 127 -5.31 -3.71 5.91
CA LEU A 127 -6.26 -4.80 6.09
C LEU A 127 -5.83 -6.11 5.40
N ALA A 128 -4.87 -6.07 4.48
CA ALA A 128 -4.40 -7.23 3.71
C ALA A 128 -4.10 -8.49 4.55
N PRO A 129 -3.45 -8.41 5.73
CA PRO A 129 -3.19 -9.59 6.55
C PRO A 129 -4.48 -10.26 7.07
N TYR A 130 -5.53 -9.47 7.28
CA TYR A 130 -6.83 -9.95 7.74
C TYR A 130 -7.71 -10.39 6.57
N LEU A 131 -7.55 -9.79 5.39
CA LEU A 131 -8.29 -10.16 4.18
C LEU A 131 -7.76 -11.45 3.55
N TRP A 132 -6.44 -11.70 3.62
CA TRP A 132 -5.82 -12.84 2.95
C TRP A 132 -6.43 -14.20 3.29
N PRO A 133 -6.71 -14.56 4.56
CA PRO A 133 -7.34 -15.84 4.89
C PRO A 133 -8.70 -16.07 4.21
N PHE A 134 -9.44 -14.98 3.91
CA PHE A 134 -10.71 -15.05 3.19
C PHE A 134 -10.53 -15.12 1.67
N LEU A 135 -9.43 -14.57 1.15
CA LEU A 135 -9.11 -14.58 -0.28
C LEU A 135 -8.41 -15.86 -0.72
N ALA A 136 -7.58 -16.45 0.15
CA ALA A 136 -6.77 -17.63 -0.15
C ALA A 136 -7.58 -18.81 -0.74
N PRO A 137 -8.81 -19.12 -0.29
CA PRO A 137 -9.63 -20.19 -0.88
C PRO A 137 -10.08 -19.97 -2.32
N PHE A 138 -9.92 -18.76 -2.85
CA PHE A 138 -10.30 -18.41 -4.22
C PHE A 138 -9.08 -18.17 -5.13
N VAL A 139 -7.87 -18.30 -4.58
CA VAL A 139 -6.62 -18.04 -5.27
C VAL A 139 -5.91 -19.38 -5.53
N PRO A 140 -5.39 -19.63 -6.75
CA PRO A 140 -4.63 -20.85 -7.03
C PRO A 140 -3.43 -21.05 -6.11
N VAL A 141 -3.09 -22.31 -5.80
CA VAL A 141 -1.94 -22.65 -4.92
C VAL A 141 -0.62 -21.98 -5.35
N TYR A 142 -0.33 -21.88 -6.66
CA TYR A 142 0.92 -21.27 -7.15
C TYR A 142 0.97 -19.74 -6.93
N LEU A 143 -0.14 -19.10 -6.59
CA LEU A 143 -0.24 -17.70 -6.16
C LEU A 143 -0.43 -17.57 -4.64
N GLY A 144 -0.17 -18.65 -3.88
CA GLY A 144 -0.18 -18.70 -2.42
C GLY A 144 -1.55 -18.99 -1.80
N GLY A 145 -2.59 -19.24 -2.60
CA GLY A 145 -3.90 -19.62 -2.10
C GLY A 145 -4.04 -21.10 -1.80
N THR A 146 -5.27 -21.55 -1.62
CA THR A 146 -5.62 -22.94 -1.26
C THR A 146 -6.63 -23.57 -2.22
N ALA A 147 -6.89 -22.92 -3.36
CA ALA A 147 -7.76 -23.42 -4.42
C ALA A 147 -7.00 -24.32 -5.40
#